data_AF-A0A535FPY6-F1
#
_entry.id   AF-A0A535FPY6-F1
#
_cell.length_a   1.000
_cell.length_b   1.000
_cell.length_c   1.000
_cell.angle_alpha   90.00
_cell.angle_beta   90.00
_cell.angle_gamma   90.00
#
_symmetry.space_group_name_H-M   'P 1'
#
loop_
_entity.id
_entity.type
_entity.pdbx_description
1 polymer ?
#
loop_
_entity_poly.entity_id
_entity_poly.type
_entity_poly.pdbx_seq_one_letter_code
_entity_poly.pdbx_strand_id
1 'polypeptide(L)'
;MKHLSFSWPERVLALIAGILNLIVGFAFFFLPELPQDFQLTLWPAPVPSVLARFIGAIILGNACGAIWLSTEHEWARVRPLALVAVVYGTLVAMALLYHLLIAHNTRPSFWFYFCFDIPFLLVFYSLFIYHDVLPRFWHQKAK
;
A
#
# COMPACT_ATOMS: atom_id res chain seq x y z
N MET A 1 -19.27 8.93 -17.04
CA MET A 1 -18.76 10.12 -16.32
C MET A 1 -18.37 9.82 -14.87
N LYS A 2 -19.18 9.12 -14.05
CA LYS A 2 -18.83 8.78 -12.64
C LYS A 2 -17.54 7.96 -12.43
N HIS A 3 -17.11 7.14 -13.40
CA HIS A 3 -15.88 6.35 -13.30
C HIS A 3 -14.61 7.14 -13.65
N LEU A 4 -14.70 8.42 -14.01
CA LEU A 4 -13.52 9.28 -14.23
C LEU A 4 -13.26 10.19 -13.03
N SER A 5 -14.26 10.36 -12.17
CA SER A 5 -14.16 11.11 -10.93
C SER A 5 -13.68 10.21 -9.80
N PHE A 6 -12.69 10.70 -9.05
CA PHE A 6 -12.24 10.10 -7.81
C PHE A 6 -13.20 10.53 -6.69
N SER A 7 -14.00 9.59 -6.23
CA SER A 7 -15.17 9.88 -5.39
C SER A 7 -14.78 10.22 -3.95
N TRP A 8 -15.70 10.86 -3.21
CA TRP A 8 -15.43 11.24 -1.82
C TRP A 8 -15.03 10.04 -0.92
N PRO A 9 -15.69 8.86 -1.00
CA PRO A 9 -15.25 7.67 -0.26
C PRO A 9 -13.82 7.25 -0.60
N GLU A 10 -13.43 7.29 -1.88
CA GLU A 10 -12.09 6.89 -2.32
C GLU A 10 -11.02 7.87 -1.82
N ARG A 11 -11.37 9.16 -1.74
CA ARG A 11 -10.51 10.20 -1.16
C ARG A 11 -10.33 10.04 0.35
N VAL A 12 -11.40 9.68 1.06
CA VAL A 12 -11.31 9.34 2.50
C VAL A 12 -10.43 8.11 2.70
N LEU A 13 -10.58 7.08 1.85
CA LEU A 13 -9.70 5.91 1.88
C LEU A 13 -8.23 6.30 1.60
N ALA A 14 -7.97 7.20 0.63
CA ALA A 14 -6.63 7.71 0.36
C ALA A 14 -6.04 8.49 1.55
N LEU A 15 -6.86 9.26 2.28
CA LEU A 15 -6.43 9.96 3.49
C LEU A 15 -6.08 8.96 4.62
N ILE A 16 -6.94 7.98 4.87
CA ILE A 16 -6.71 6.93 5.87
C ILE A 16 -5.43 6.16 5.52
N ALA A 17 -5.28 5.75 4.26
CA ALA A 17 -4.08 5.12 3.72
C ALA A 17 -2.83 5.97 3.98
N GLY A 18 -2.92 7.27 3.70
CA GLY A 18 -1.84 8.22 3.93
C GLY A 18 -1.43 8.31 5.39
N ILE A 19 -2.38 8.41 6.32
CA ILE A 19 -2.12 8.47 7.76
C ILE A 19 -1.48 7.16 8.26
N LEU A 20 -1.99 6.01 7.82
CA LEU A 20 -1.44 4.70 8.22
C LEU A 20 0.00 4.53 7.69
N ASN A 21 0.24 4.89 6.43
CA ASN A 21 1.59 4.90 5.86
C ASN A 21 2.50 5.90 6.58
N LEU A 22 1.99 7.05 7.03
CA LEU A 22 2.78 8.00 7.80
C LEU A 22 3.28 7.36 9.11
N ILE A 23 2.38 6.71 9.85
CA ILE A 23 2.71 6.03 11.11
C ILE A 23 3.71 4.89 10.89
N VAL A 24 3.43 4.02 9.92
CA VAL A 24 4.30 2.86 9.61
C VAL A 24 5.66 3.33 9.05
N GLY A 25 5.66 4.34 8.20
CA GLY A 25 6.86 4.92 7.60
C GLY A 25 7.78 5.51 8.66
N PHE A 26 7.23 6.27 9.62
CA PHE A 26 8.01 6.75 10.77
C PHE A 26 8.50 5.61 11.65
N ALA A 27 7.67 4.60 11.90
CA ALA A 27 8.07 3.43 12.70
C ALA A 27 9.26 2.70 12.08
N PHE A 28 9.31 2.52 10.75
CA PHE A 28 10.46 1.93 10.06
C PHE A 28 11.67 2.84 10.01
N PHE A 29 11.44 4.13 9.73
CA PHE A 29 12.52 5.09 9.54
C PHE A 29 13.32 5.31 10.82
N PHE A 30 12.62 5.38 11.96
CA PHE A 30 13.24 5.54 13.28
C PHE A 30 13.41 4.22 14.04
N LEU A 31 13.14 3.06 13.40
CA LEU A 31 13.32 1.74 14.01
C LEU A 31 14.75 1.51 14.55
N PRO A 32 15.82 1.88 13.81
CA PRO A 32 17.19 1.68 14.30
C PRO A 32 17.54 2.46 15.56
N GLU A 33 16.85 3.56 15.83
CA GLU A 33 17.07 4.47 16.97
C GLU A 33 16.28 4.05 18.21
N LEU A 34 15.31 3.14 18.07
CA LEU A 34 14.55 2.62 19.20
C LEU A 34 15.41 1.67 20.05
N PRO A 35 15.26 1.70 21.39
CA PRO A 35 15.88 0.71 22.28
C PRO A 35 15.55 -0.70 21.82
N GLN A 36 16.48 -1.65 22.01
CA GLN A 36 16.30 -3.05 21.57
C GLN A 36 15.02 -3.69 22.13
N ASP A 37 14.57 -3.25 23.31
CA ASP A 37 13.32 -3.70 23.95
C ASP A 37 12.06 -3.24 23.19
N PHE A 38 12.17 -2.16 22.41
CA PHE A 38 11.11 -1.54 21.60
C PHE A 38 11.30 -1.75 20.10
N GLN A 39 12.35 -2.48 19.67
CA GLN A 39 12.50 -2.89 18.28
C GLN A 39 11.44 -3.92 17.92
N LEU A 40 10.24 -3.42 17.63
CA LEU A 40 9.16 -4.20 17.03
C LEU A 40 9.76 -4.95 15.84
N THR A 41 9.57 -6.27 15.81
CA THR A 41 9.95 -7.07 14.65
C THR A 41 8.95 -6.80 13.53
N LEU A 42 9.04 -5.59 12.96
CA LEU A 42 8.23 -5.08 11.86
C LEU A 42 8.49 -5.82 10.55
N TRP A 43 9.35 -6.83 10.53
CA TRP A 43 9.52 -7.69 9.38
C TRP A 43 9.80 -9.12 9.88
N PRO A 44 9.40 -10.18 9.16
CA PRO A 44 9.61 -11.55 9.61
C PRO A 44 11.09 -11.92 9.82
N ALA A 45 12.00 -11.19 9.19
CA ALA A 45 13.44 -11.36 9.26
C ALA A 45 14.15 -10.09 9.78
N PRO A 46 15.37 -10.20 10.35
CA PRO A 46 16.18 -9.05 10.72
C PRO A 46 16.47 -8.17 9.51
N VAL A 47 16.17 -6.87 9.62
CA VAL A 47 16.40 -5.90 8.54
C VAL A 47 17.59 -5.02 8.94
N PRO A 48 18.65 -4.91 8.10
CA PRO A 48 19.73 -3.97 8.35
C PRO A 48 19.23 -2.53 8.50
N SER A 49 19.83 -1.74 9.39
CA SER A 49 19.35 -0.39 9.72
C SER A 49 19.19 0.54 8.52
N VAL A 50 20.11 0.46 7.55
CA VAL A 50 20.03 1.24 6.31
C VAL A 50 18.81 0.83 5.48
N LEU A 51 18.52 -0.47 5.39
CA LEU A 51 17.36 -0.99 4.68
C LEU A 51 16.06 -0.60 5.36
N ALA A 52 16.01 -0.62 6.70
CA ALA A 52 14.84 -0.16 7.47
C ALA A 52 14.53 1.32 7.18
N ARG A 53 15.55 2.19 7.19
CA ARG A 53 15.39 3.62 6.82
C ARG A 53 14.94 3.80 5.38
N PHE A 54 15.51 3.03 4.45
CA PHE A 54 15.12 3.08 3.05
C PHE A 54 13.65 2.69 2.84
N ILE A 55 13.20 1.59 3.46
CA ILE A 55 11.80 1.17 3.45
C ILE A 55 10.91 2.26 4.07
N GLY A 56 11.29 2.78 5.24
CA GLY A 56 10.56 3.85 5.91
C GLY A 56 10.41 5.10 5.03
N ALA A 57 11.48 5.53 4.35
CA ALA A 57 11.45 6.68 3.46
C ALA A 57 10.50 6.50 2.26
N ILE A 58 10.47 5.31 1.66
CA ILE A 58 9.53 4.98 0.58
C ILE A 58 8.09 5.05 1.09
N ILE A 59 7.81 4.47 2.26
CA ILE A 59 6.47 4.47 2.85
C ILE A 59 6.04 5.90 3.21
N LEU A 60 6.95 6.74 3.72
CA LEU A 60 6.68 8.16 3.96
C LEU A 60 6.39 8.93 2.67
N GLY A 61 7.11 8.64 1.58
CA GLY A 61 6.80 9.19 0.25
C GLY A 61 5.39 8.82 -0.20
N ASN A 62 4.99 7.56 -0.02
CA ASN A 62 3.63 7.09 -0.30
C ASN A 62 2.60 7.75 0.62
N ALA A 63 2.94 8.02 1.88
CA ALA A 63 2.07 8.74 2.81
C ALA A 63 1.76 10.15 2.29
N CYS A 64 2.79 10.92 1.93
CA CYS A 64 2.66 12.24 1.36
C CYS A 64 1.82 12.21 0.07
N GLY A 65 2.10 11.26 -0.82
CA GLY A 65 1.35 11.07 -2.06
C GLY A 65 -0.12 10.76 -1.80
N ALA A 66 -0.42 9.81 -0.92
CA ALA A 66 -1.80 9.41 -0.61
C ALA A 66 -2.59 10.53 0.08
N ILE A 67 -1.97 11.29 1.00
CA ILE A 67 -2.58 12.48 1.60
C ILE A 67 -2.86 13.52 0.51
N TRP A 68 -1.92 13.77 -0.40
CA TRP A 68 -2.13 14.68 -1.52
C TRP A 68 -3.32 14.24 -2.39
N LEU A 69 -3.38 12.96 -2.76
CA LEU A 69 -4.48 12.42 -3.57
C LEU A 69 -5.86 12.57 -2.94
N SER A 70 -5.96 12.66 -1.60
CA SER A 70 -7.24 12.93 -0.93
C SER A 70 -7.84 14.29 -1.34
N THR A 71 -7.06 15.18 -1.94
CA THR A 71 -7.51 16.48 -2.45
C THR A 71 -7.90 16.45 -3.94
N GLU A 72 -7.50 15.39 -4.66
CA GLU A 72 -7.75 15.24 -6.09
C GLU A 72 -9.16 14.71 -6.39
N HIS A 73 -9.70 15.09 -7.54
CA HIS A 73 -11.06 14.71 -7.96
C HIS A 73 -11.06 13.91 -9.27
N GLU A 74 -9.93 13.83 -9.95
CA GLU A 74 -9.80 13.20 -11.26
C GLU A 74 -8.99 11.92 -11.14
N TRP A 75 -9.55 10.80 -11.60
CA TRP A 75 -8.84 9.51 -11.62
C TRP A 75 -7.52 9.59 -12.39
N ALA A 76 -7.47 10.37 -13.48
CA ALA A 76 -6.28 10.52 -14.30
C ALA A 76 -5.05 11.02 -13.52
N ARG A 77 -5.26 11.85 -12.48
CA ARG A 77 -4.20 12.38 -11.62
C ARG A 77 -3.77 11.39 -10.53
N VAL A 78 -4.71 10.58 -10.08
CA VAL A 78 -4.51 9.52 -9.06
C VAL A 78 -3.82 8.29 -9.64
N ARG A 79 -4.14 7.97 -10.90
CA ARG A 79 -3.79 6.72 -11.58
C ARG A 79 -2.31 6.36 -11.55
N PRO A 80 -1.34 7.28 -11.76
CA PRO A 80 0.08 6.92 -11.71
C PRO A 80 0.51 6.39 -10.34
N LEU A 81 0.09 7.06 -9.26
CA LEU A 81 0.45 6.62 -7.90
C LEU A 81 -0.29 5.34 -7.51
N ALA A 82 -1.55 5.20 -7.93
CA ALA A 82 -2.29 3.95 -7.76
C ALA A 82 -1.58 2.77 -8.46
N LEU A 83 -1.00 2.98 -9.64
CA LEU A 83 -0.27 1.94 -10.38
C LEU A 83 1.00 1.52 -9.63
N VAL A 84 1.75 2.49 -9.11
CA VAL A 84 2.92 2.21 -8.26
C VAL A 84 2.51 1.42 -7.02
N ALA A 85 1.39 1.79 -6.38
CA ALA A 85 0.86 1.08 -5.22
C ALA A 85 0.48 -0.38 -5.53
N VAL A 86 -0.15 -0.63 -6.68
CA VAL A 86 -0.44 -2.00 -7.13
C VAL A 86 0.84 -2.79 -7.35
N VAL A 87 1.79 -2.28 -8.14
CA VAL A 87 3.02 -3.00 -8.45
C VAL A 87 3.81 -3.31 -7.18
N TYR A 88 4.00 -2.30 -6.33
CA TYR A 88 4.70 -2.46 -5.07
C TYR A 88 3.98 -3.45 -4.14
N GLY A 89 2.67 -3.29 -3.94
CA GLY A 89 1.87 -4.17 -3.11
C GLY A 89 1.85 -5.62 -3.62
N THR A 90 1.82 -5.85 -4.93
CA THR A 90 1.95 -7.22 -5.48
C THR A 90 3.30 -7.84 -5.15
N LEU A 91 4.40 -7.08 -5.22
CA LEU A 91 5.74 -7.56 -4.83
C LEU A 91 5.79 -7.90 -3.34
N VAL A 92 5.18 -7.07 -2.48
CA VAL A 92 5.09 -7.34 -1.04
C VAL A 92 4.25 -8.59 -0.75
N ALA A 93 3.08 -8.73 -1.39
CA ALA A 93 2.24 -9.90 -1.26
C ALA A 93 2.96 -11.19 -1.70
N MET A 94 3.74 -11.15 -2.78
CA MET A 94 4.58 -12.28 -3.20
C MET A 94 5.68 -12.58 -2.18
N ALA A 95 6.31 -11.56 -1.59
CA ALA A 95 7.29 -11.75 -0.53
C ALA A 95 6.67 -12.38 0.73
N LEU A 96 5.45 -12.00 1.10
CA LEU A 96 4.70 -12.63 2.20
C LEU A 96 4.39 -14.09 1.86
N LEU A 97 3.94 -14.39 0.64
CA LEU A 97 3.69 -15.76 0.19
C LEU A 97 4.95 -16.63 0.28
N TYR A 98 6.11 -16.09 -0.14
CA TYR A 98 7.41 -16.76 -0.01
C TYR A 98 7.72 -17.09 1.46
N HIS A 99 7.51 -16.14 2.38
CA HIS A 99 7.77 -16.37 3.81
C HIS A 99 6.83 -17.43 4.41
N LEU A 100 5.59 -17.49 3.95
CA LEU A 100 4.61 -18.49 4.38
C LEU A 100 4.97 -19.90 3.89
N LEU A 101 5.27 -20.02 2.59
CA LEU A 101 5.43 -21.32 1.94
C LEU A 101 6.83 -21.93 2.10
N ILE A 102 7.86 -21.09 2.09
CA ILE A 102 9.26 -21.55 1.99
C ILE A 102 10.02 -21.29 3.27
N ALA A 103 9.89 -20.09 3.85
CA ALA A 103 10.69 -19.73 5.03
C ALA A 103 10.15 -20.35 6.34
N HIS A 104 8.91 -20.86 6.35
CA HIS A 104 8.20 -21.43 7.51
C HIS A 104 8.32 -20.58 8.81
N ASN A 105 8.54 -19.28 8.67
CA ASN A 105 8.85 -18.36 9.77
C ASN A 105 7.67 -17.39 9.97
N THR A 106 6.52 -17.94 10.33
CA THR A 106 5.29 -17.19 10.61
C THR A 106 5.29 -16.67 12.05
N ARG A 107 6.07 -15.62 12.30
CA ARG A 107 5.95 -14.81 13.52
C ARG A 107 4.61 -14.08 13.53
N PRO A 108 4.05 -13.68 14.70
CA PRO A 108 2.79 -12.92 14.75
C PRO A 108 2.79 -11.64 13.90
N SER A 109 3.95 -11.00 13.71
CA SER A 109 4.10 -9.84 12.84
C SER A 109 3.77 -10.14 11.37
N PHE A 110 3.96 -11.37 10.89
CA PHE A 110 3.53 -11.79 9.56
C PHE A 110 2.04 -11.53 9.33
N TRP A 111 1.20 -11.92 10.29
CA TRP A 111 -0.26 -11.79 10.18
C TRP A 111 -0.69 -10.33 10.20
N PHE A 112 0.02 -9.48 10.95
CA PHE A 112 -0.20 -8.05 10.91
C PHE A 112 0.05 -7.50 9.50
N TYR A 113 1.17 -7.85 8.86
CA TYR A 113 1.44 -7.45 7.47
C TYR A 113 0.41 -7.99 6.49
N PHE A 114 0.08 -9.27 6.60
CA PHE A 114 -0.89 -9.90 5.72
C PHE A 114 -2.26 -9.21 5.80
N CYS A 115 -2.75 -8.98 7.02
CA CYS A 115 -4.03 -8.33 7.26
C CYS A 115 -4.03 -6.84 6.90
N PHE A 116 -2.87 -6.20 6.81
CA PHE A 116 -2.77 -4.81 6.40
C PHE A 116 -2.60 -4.68 4.88
N ASP A 117 -1.62 -5.38 4.31
CA ASP A 117 -1.18 -5.26 2.92
C ASP A 117 -2.19 -5.86 1.93
N ILE A 118 -2.77 -7.02 2.23
CA ILE A 118 -3.70 -7.69 1.30
C ILE A 118 -5.00 -6.89 1.13
N PRO A 119 -5.70 -6.45 2.20
CA PRO A 119 -6.89 -5.61 2.03
C PRO A 119 -6.57 -4.30 1.31
N PHE A 120 -5.42 -3.69 1.60
CA PHE A 120 -4.96 -2.48 0.92
C PHE A 120 -4.79 -2.73 -0.58
N LEU A 121 -4.09 -3.79 -0.97
CA LEU A 121 -3.88 -4.18 -2.36
C LEU A 121 -5.20 -4.48 -3.09
N LEU A 122 -6.16 -5.14 -2.42
CA LEU A 122 -7.49 -5.42 -2.96
C LEU A 122 -8.27 -4.13 -3.28
N VAL A 123 -8.14 -3.08 -2.45
CA VAL A 123 -8.75 -1.78 -2.72
C VAL A 123 -8.19 -1.20 -4.03
N PHE A 124 -6.88 -1.19 -4.22
CA PHE A 124 -6.30 -0.64 -5.45
C PHE A 124 -6.67 -1.45 -6.70
N TYR A 125 -6.68 -2.78 -6.62
CA TYR A 125 -7.18 -3.60 -7.73
C TYR A 125 -8.64 -3.30 -8.03
N SER A 126 -9.48 -3.12 -7.00
CA SER A 126 -10.89 -2.78 -7.18
C SER A 126 -11.06 -1.42 -7.85
N LEU A 127 -10.26 -0.42 -7.48
CA LEU A 127 -10.24 0.89 -8.14
C LEU A 127 -9.86 0.78 -9.62
N PHE A 128 -8.79 0.05 -9.96
CA PHE A 128 -8.42 -0.16 -11.36
C PHE A 128 -9.49 -0.91 -12.15
N ILE A 129 -10.11 -1.93 -11.54
CA ILE A 129 -11.20 -2.65 -12.19
C ILE A 129 -12.36 -1.70 -12.48
N TYR A 130 -12.76 -0.87 -11.50
CA TYR A 130 -13.87 0.07 -11.62
C TYR A 130 -13.59 1.19 -12.64
N HIS A 131 -12.43 1.83 -12.58
CA HIS A 131 -12.11 3.02 -13.38
C HIS A 131 -11.56 2.69 -14.77
N ASP A 132 -10.77 1.63 -14.92
CA ASP A 132 -10.03 1.35 -16.15
C ASP A 132 -10.55 0.13 -16.92
N VAL A 133 -10.99 -0.94 -16.24
CA VAL A 133 -11.30 -2.22 -16.88
C VAL A 133 -12.77 -2.35 -17.25
N LEU A 134 -13.68 -2.17 -16.29
CA LEU A 134 -15.13 -2.33 -16.46
C LEU A 134 -15.70 -1.43 -17.58
N PRO A 135 -15.29 -0.15 -17.71
CA PRO A 135 -15.80 0.71 -18.78
C PRO A 135 -15.45 0.21 -20.18
N ARG A 136 -14.30 -0.46 -20.37
CA ARG A 136 -13.87 -0.99 -21.68
C ARG A 136 -14.75 -2.14 -22.13
N PHE A 137 -15.13 -3.04 -21.21
CA PHE A 137 -16.00 -4.17 -21.51
C PHE A 137 -17.44 -3.73 -21.86
N TRP A 138 -17.95 -2.68 -21.21
CA TRP A 138 -19.28 -2.15 -21.54
C TRP A 138 -19.33 -1.48 -22.92
N HIS A 139 -18.27 -0.79 -23.33
CA HIS A 139 -18.20 -0.21 -24.68
C HIS A 139 -18.04 -1.27 -25.78
N GLN A 140 -17.45 -2.43 -25.47
CA GLN A 140 -17.34 -3.55 -26.41
C GLN A 140 -18.66 -4.31 -26.59
N LYS A 141 -19.50 -4.43 -25.55
CA LYS A 141 -20.82 -5.07 -25.65
C LYS A 141 -21.89 -4.22 -26.36
N ALA A 142 -21.66 -2.91 -26.50
CA ALA A 142 -22.57 -1.99 -27.16
C ALA A 142 -22.29 -1.83 -28.67
N LYS A 143 -21.30 -2.55 -29.21
CA LYS A 143 -21.04 -2.73 -30.64
C LYS A 143 -21.41 -4.13 -31.05
#